data_AF-A0A382E4B4-F1
#
_entry.id   AF-A0A382E4B4-F1
#
_cell.length_a   1.000
_cell.length_b   1.000
_cell.length_c   1.000
_cell.angle_alpha   90.00
_cell.angle_beta   90.00
_cell.angle_gamma   90.00
#
_symmetry.space_group_name_H-M   'P 1'
#
loop_
_entity.id
_entity.type
_entity.pdbx_description
1 polymer ?
#
loop_
_entity_poly.entity_id
_entity_poly.type
_entity_poly.pdbx_seq_one_letter_code
_entity_poly.pdbx_strand_id
1 'polypeptide(L)'
;LIKEQFRDLFHLRMGETIYFNNSAPDCILSDERSLLAILKLQEFDIIVDLNSIFHLGIARLVSLLNSDMKVGFESDFSDKFYNIQLDISKSGIMEKGFKQINWILAQ
;
A
#
# COMPACT_ATOMS: atom_id res chain seq x y z
N LEU A 1 15.31 -10.39 -6.78
CA LEU A 1 16.43 -11.30 -7.15
C LEU A 1 17.50 -11.18 -6.08
N ILE A 2 17.74 -12.24 -5.32
CA ILE A 2 18.82 -12.32 -4.32
C ILE A 2 19.89 -13.26 -4.87
N LYS A 3 21.18 -12.91 -4.74
CA LYS A 3 22.27 -13.82 -5.14
C LYS A 3 22.22 -15.08 -4.27
N GLU A 4 22.34 -16.24 -4.91
CA GLU A 4 22.14 -17.56 -4.28
C GLU A 4 22.98 -17.79 -3.02
N GLN A 5 24.20 -17.25 -2.99
CA GLN A 5 25.11 -17.29 -1.83
C GLN A 5 24.54 -16.65 -0.55
N PHE A 6 23.47 -15.85 -0.64
CA PHE A 6 22.81 -15.24 0.51
C PHE A 6 21.50 -15.93 0.88
N ARG A 7 21.11 -17.01 0.21
CA ARG A 7 19.81 -17.68 0.41
C ARG A 7 19.55 -18.03 1.87
N ASP A 8 20.54 -18.51 2.60
CA ASP A 8 20.40 -18.94 3.99
C ASP A 8 20.41 -17.77 4.98
N LEU A 9 20.78 -16.57 4.53
CA LEU A 9 20.70 -15.33 5.32
C LEU A 9 19.34 -14.66 5.18
N PHE A 10 18.53 -15.04 4.18
CA PHE A 10 17.23 -14.44 3.90
C PHE A 10 16.11 -15.46 4.09
N HIS A 11 15.40 -15.36 5.22
CA HIS A 11 14.17 -16.11 5.45
C HIS A 11 12.98 -15.37 4.83
N LEU A 12 12.80 -15.50 3.52
CA LEU A 12 11.64 -14.94 2.82
C LEU A 12 10.42 -15.84 3.02
N ARG A 13 9.39 -15.36 3.71
CA ARG A 13 8.05 -15.94 3.64
C ARG A 13 7.31 -15.25 2.49
N MET A 14 6.69 -16.01 1.58
CA MET A 14 5.71 -15.41 0.67
C MET A 14 4.59 -14.81 1.51
N GLY A 15 4.26 -13.54 1.25
CA GLY A 15 3.17 -12.87 1.94
C GLY A 15 1.82 -13.50 1.59
N GLU A 16 0.82 -13.25 2.43
CA GLU A 16 -0.55 -13.63 2.17
C GLU A 16 -1.25 -12.55 1.33
N THR A 17 -1.99 -12.96 0.31
CA THR A 17 -2.84 -12.06 -0.47
C THR A 17 -4.25 -12.09 0.10
N ILE A 18 -4.75 -10.93 0.53
CA ILE A 18 -6.12 -10.77 1.02
C ILE A 18 -6.91 -9.95 0.01
N TYR A 19 -8.03 -10.50 -0.44
CA TYR A 19 -8.98 -9.81 -1.32
C TYR A 19 -10.14 -9.27 -0.49
N PHE A 20 -10.54 -8.04 -0.75
CA PHE A 20 -11.71 -7.42 -0.14
C PHE A 20 -12.47 -6.62 -1.20
N ASN A 21 -13.78 -6.50 -1.02
CA ASN A 21 -14.59 -5.65 -1.88
C ASN A 21 -14.45 -4.21 -1.41
N ASN A 22 -14.15 -3.33 -2.36
CA ASN A 22 -14.03 -1.92 -2.08
C ASN A 22 -15.11 -1.15 -2.84
N SER A 23 -15.84 -0.33 -2.10
CA SER A 23 -16.74 0.69 -2.65
C SER A 23 -15.93 1.87 -3.20
N ALA A 24 -16.60 2.95 -3.62
CA ALA A 24 -15.94 4.14 -4.17
C ALA A 24 -14.80 4.69 -3.27
N PRO A 25 -13.85 5.46 -3.84
CA PRO A 25 -12.66 5.99 -3.14
C PRO A 25 -12.92 6.66 -1.79
N ASP A 26 -14.07 7.31 -1.65
CA ASP A 26 -14.43 8.09 -0.47
C ASP A 26 -15.24 7.30 0.56
N CYS A 27 -15.38 5.97 0.38
CA CYS A 27 -16.13 5.11 1.28
C CYS A 27 -15.23 4.29 2.21
N ILE A 28 -15.80 3.94 3.36
CA ILE A 28 -15.20 2.99 4.31
C ILE A 28 -15.38 1.56 3.75
N LEU A 29 -14.41 0.68 3.99
CA LEU A 29 -14.50 -0.72 3.61
C LEU A 29 -15.65 -1.40 4.36
N SER A 30 -16.55 -2.06 3.64
CA SER A 30 -17.68 -2.80 4.23
C SER A 30 -17.22 -3.85 5.24
N ASP A 31 -16.09 -4.49 4.94
CA ASP A 31 -15.53 -5.60 5.71
C ASP A 31 -14.38 -5.16 6.65
N GLU A 32 -14.22 -3.85 6.89
CA GLU A 32 -13.12 -3.25 7.69
C GLU A 32 -12.90 -4.00 9.01
N ARG A 33 -13.97 -4.30 9.74
CA ARG A 33 -13.88 -4.94 11.07
C ARG A 33 -13.27 -6.34 11.01
N SER A 34 -13.73 -7.16 10.07
CA SER A 34 -13.24 -8.52 9.90
C SER A 34 -11.79 -8.52 9.42
N LEU A 35 -11.47 -7.62 8.49
CA LEU A 35 -10.13 -7.46 7.95
C LEU A 35 -9.13 -7.01 9.04
N LEU A 36 -9.51 -6.01 9.85
CA LEU A 36 -8.70 -5.55 10.98
C LEU A 36 -8.47 -6.64 12.02
N ALA A 37 -9.48 -7.48 12.30
CA ALA A 37 -9.33 -8.57 13.25
C ALA A 37 -8.25 -9.58 12.84
N ILE A 38 -8.15 -9.87 11.53
CA ILE A 38 -7.13 -10.75 10.97
C ILE A 38 -5.76 -10.07 10.96
N LEU A 39 -5.69 -8.85 10.43
CA LEU A 39 -4.43 -8.13 10.24
C LEU A 39 -3.76 -7.75 11.57
N LYS A 40 -4.53 -7.45 12.62
CA LYS A 40 -3.98 -7.13 13.96
C LYS A 40 -3.33 -8.32 14.66
N LEU A 41 -3.44 -9.54 14.12
CA LEU A 41 -2.70 -10.70 14.62
C LEU A 41 -1.23 -10.68 14.18
N GLN A 42 -0.87 -9.80 13.26
CA GLN A 42 0.48 -9.65 12.72
C GLN A 42 1.12 -8.37 13.27
N GLU A 43 2.44 -8.42 13.47
CA GLU A 43 3.25 -7.24 13.72
C GLU A 43 3.86 -6.78 12.40
N PHE A 44 3.66 -5.51 12.06
CA PHE A 44 4.19 -4.92 10.83
C PHE A 44 5.30 -3.92 11.16
N ASP A 45 6.53 -4.19 10.75
CA ASP A 45 7.59 -3.17 10.83
C ASP A 45 7.29 -2.00 9.89
N ILE A 46 6.80 -2.32 8.69
CA ILE A 46 6.50 -1.37 7.62
C ILE A 46 5.17 -1.72 6.96
N ILE A 47 4.31 -0.72 6.78
CA ILE A 47 3.13 -0.77 5.91
C ILE A 47 3.35 0.19 4.73
N VAL A 48 3.17 -0.32 3.51
CA VAL A 48 3.32 0.48 2.29
C VAL A 48 1.99 0.49 1.54
N ASP A 49 1.36 1.67 1.48
CA ASP A 49 0.20 1.92 0.63
C ASP A 49 0.66 2.37 -0.75
N LEU A 50 0.37 1.54 -1.75
CA LEU A 50 0.77 1.77 -3.14
C LEU A 50 -0.35 2.41 -3.98
N ASN A 51 -1.45 2.83 -3.38
CA ASN A 51 -2.51 3.57 -4.08
C ASN A 51 -2.08 5.03 -4.30
N SER A 52 -1.77 5.39 -5.55
CA SER A 52 -1.36 6.76 -5.90
C SER A 52 -2.51 7.78 -5.88
N ILE A 53 -3.75 7.30 -5.93
CA ILE A 53 -4.95 8.10 -5.73
C ILE A 53 -5.45 7.82 -4.32
N PHE A 54 -5.75 8.87 -3.57
CA PHE A 54 -6.22 8.76 -2.20
C PHE A 54 -7.49 7.89 -2.12
N HIS A 55 -7.48 6.92 -1.20
CA HIS A 55 -8.61 6.06 -0.92
C HIS A 55 -8.89 6.03 0.57
N LEU A 56 -10.02 6.61 1.00
CA LEU A 56 -10.36 6.79 2.41
C LEU A 56 -10.40 5.46 3.17
N GLY A 57 -11.07 4.45 2.61
CA GLY A 57 -11.15 3.12 3.22
C GLY A 57 -9.78 2.48 3.46
N ILE A 58 -8.84 2.61 2.52
CA ILE A 58 -7.49 2.06 2.64
C ILE A 58 -6.65 2.86 3.63
N ALA A 59 -6.62 4.19 3.50
CA ALA A 59 -5.87 5.07 4.39
C ALA A 59 -6.33 4.89 5.86
N ARG A 60 -7.64 4.76 6.06
CA ARG A 60 -8.22 4.45 7.36
C ARG A 60 -7.77 3.09 7.87
N LEU A 61 -7.85 2.04 7.06
CA LEU A 61 -7.36 0.70 7.45
C LEU A 61 -5.90 0.76 7.90
N VAL A 62 -5.04 1.42 7.11
CA VAL A 62 -3.61 1.60 7.42
C VAL A 62 -3.41 2.33 8.74
N SER A 63 -4.17 3.39 9.03
CA SER A 63 -4.05 4.11 10.31
C SER A 63 -4.46 3.29 11.53
N LEU A 64 -5.35 2.31 11.36
CA LEU A 64 -5.84 1.46 12.43
C LEU A 64 -4.90 0.27 12.73
N LEU A 65 -3.88 0.06 11.88
CA LEU A 65 -2.86 -0.96 12.04
C LEU A 65 -1.61 -0.37 12.73
N ASN A 66 -1.01 -1.14 13.62
CA ASN A 66 0.22 -0.77 14.28
C ASN A 66 1.41 -1.08 13.36
N SER A 67 2.30 -0.10 13.22
CA SER A 67 3.55 -0.23 12.47
C SER A 67 4.44 0.98 12.73
N ASP A 68 5.75 0.76 12.80
CA ASP A 68 6.77 1.79 12.99
C ASP A 68 6.84 2.73 11.78
N MET A 69 6.68 2.19 10.56
CA MET A 69 6.73 2.95 9.33
C MET A 69 5.46 2.75 8.51
N LYS A 70 4.81 3.86 8.15
CA LYS A 70 3.65 3.89 7.26
C LYS A 70 4.00 4.78 6.08
N VAL A 71 4.14 4.18 4.91
CA VAL A 71 4.54 4.83 3.67
C VAL A 71 3.32 4.93 2.76
N GLY A 72 3.06 6.11 2.20
CA GLY A 72 1.99 6.34 1.23
C GLY A 72 2.32 7.47 0.26
N PHE A 73 1.39 7.82 -0.62
CA PHE A 73 1.52 8.99 -1.49
C PHE A 73 0.99 10.26 -0.82
N GLU A 74 1.57 11.41 -1.18
CA GLU A 74 1.11 12.72 -0.69
C GLU A 74 -0.32 13.03 -1.19
N SER A 75 -1.16 13.56 -0.30
CA SER A 75 -2.51 14.06 -0.58
C SER A 75 -2.93 15.06 0.51
N ASP A 76 -4.08 15.72 0.37
CA ASP A 76 -4.61 16.67 1.36
C ASP A 76 -4.79 16.09 2.77
N PHE A 77 -4.80 14.76 2.91
CA PHE A 77 -5.03 14.07 4.17
C PHE A 77 -3.92 13.10 4.58
N SER A 78 -2.88 12.90 3.77
CA SER A 78 -1.85 11.86 3.97
C SER A 78 -1.11 11.98 5.29
N ASP A 79 -0.89 13.20 5.80
CA ASP A 79 -0.27 13.47 7.11
C ASP A 79 -0.97 12.77 8.29
N LYS A 80 -2.26 12.45 8.15
CA LYS A 80 -3.04 11.77 9.19
C LYS A 80 -2.80 10.26 9.23
N PHE A 81 -2.26 9.69 8.16
CA PHE A 81 -2.22 8.24 7.94
C PHE A 81 -0.79 7.70 7.76
N TYR A 82 0.12 8.50 7.20
CA TYR A 82 1.48 8.07 6.82
C TYR A 82 2.54 8.98 7.44
N ASN A 83 3.62 8.37 7.94
CA ASN A 83 4.77 9.11 8.48
C ASN A 83 5.89 9.30 7.45
N ILE A 84 5.80 8.63 6.30
CA ILE A 84 6.65 8.87 5.12
C ILE A 84 5.73 9.00 3.91
N GLN A 85 5.95 10.04 3.10
CA GLN A 85 5.08 10.36 1.97
C GLN A 85 5.88 10.54 0.70
N LEU A 86 5.38 9.95 -0.38
CA LEU A 86 5.93 10.04 -1.73
C LEU A 86 5.19 11.13 -2.50
N ASP A 87 5.88 12.24 -2.73
CA ASP A 87 5.39 13.27 -3.65
C ASP A 87 5.79 12.92 -5.09
N ILE A 88 4.83 12.34 -5.82
CA ILE A 88 5.01 12.03 -7.24
C ILE A 88 4.69 13.19 -8.17
N SER A 89 4.04 14.25 -7.69
CA SER A 89 3.74 15.45 -8.49
C SER A 89 5.03 16.13 -8.96
N LYS A 90 6.09 16.04 -8.14
CA LYS A 90 7.41 16.61 -8.43
C LYS A 90 8.28 15.74 -9.33
N SER A 91 7.94 14.48 -9.58
CA SER A 91 8.83 13.52 -10.25
C SER A 91 8.40 13.12 -11.68
N GLY A 92 7.12 13.28 -12.02
CA GLY A 92 6.56 12.78 -13.29
C GLY A 92 6.65 11.26 -13.46
N ILE A 93 6.98 10.51 -12.40
CA ILE A 93 7.17 9.05 -12.44
C ILE A 93 5.84 8.34 -12.71
N MET A 94 4.74 8.84 -12.13
CA MET A 94 3.42 8.28 -12.39
C MET A 94 3.00 8.42 -13.86
N GLU A 95 3.29 9.56 -14.51
CA GLU A 95 3.08 9.71 -15.95
C GLU A 95 3.92 8.71 -16.76
N LYS A 96 5.16 8.46 -16.37
CA LYS A 96 6.03 7.47 -17.05
C LYS A 96 5.51 6.04 -16.87
N GLY A 97 5.05 5.68 -15.67
CA GLY A 97 4.46 4.37 -15.37
C GLY A 97 3.13 4.15 -16.11
N PHE A 98 2.22 5.13 -16.09
CA PHE A 98 0.97 5.09 -16.85
C PHE A 98 1.20 5.05 -18.35
N LYS A 99 2.18 5.80 -18.90
CA LYS A 99 2.55 5.70 -20.32
C LYS A 99 3.03 4.30 -20.69
N GLN A 100 3.84 3.67 -19.84
CA GLN A 100 4.31 2.30 -20.08
C GLN A 100 3.17 1.29 -20.01
N ILE A 101 2.26 1.39 -19.04
CA ILE A 101 1.08 0.53 -18.93
C ILE A 101 0.14 0.74 -20.12
N ASN A 102 -0.13 1.99 -20.53
CA ASN A 102 -0.94 2.27 -21.72
C ASN A 102 -0.30 1.74 -23.00
N TRP A 103 1.04 1.77 -23.15
CA TRP A 103 1.71 1.14 -24.28
C TRP A 103 1.55 -0.38 -24.31
N ILE A 104 1.43 -1.00 -23.14
CA ILE A 104 1.22 -2.45 -23.01
C ILE A 104 -0.25 -2.83 -23.27
N LEU A 105 -1.19 -1.96 -22.89
CA LEU A 105 -2.64 -2.23 -22.94
C LEU A 105 -3.34 -1.71 -24.20
N ALA A 106 -2.79 -0.72 -24.90
CA ALA A 106 -3.32 -0.23 -26.17
C ALA A 106 -2.84 -1.14 -27.32
N GLN A 107 -3.57 -2.22 -27.56
CA GLN A 107 -3.65 -2.88 -28.86
C GLN A 107 -5.04 -2.65 -29.46
#